data_AF-A0A0W0FN21-F1
#
_entry.id   AF-A0A0W0FN21-F1
#
_cell.length_a   1.000
_cell.length_b   1.000
_cell.length_c   1.000
_cell.angle_alpha   90.00
_cell.angle_beta   90.00
_cell.angle_gamma   90.00
#
_symmetry.space_group_name_H-M   'P 1'
#
loop_
_entity.id
_entity.type
_entity.pdbx_description
1 polymer ?
#
loop_
_entity_poly.entity_id
_entity_poly.type
_entity_poly.pdbx_seq_one_letter_code
_entity_poly.pdbx_strand_id
1 'polypeptide(L)'
;MTAPSGSTDIKPDVKKEESSSQQWAVQIATSVVEAIDEKKEDLSKGPTPEPYKGDHKDTRRFLFDLELYFKMNPSKCNTDKKKKMILLSLLKGKTTEWKMTEQE
;
A
#
# COMPACT_ATOMS: atom_id res chain seq x y z
N MET A 1 -53.67 12.67 52.58
CA MET A 1 -52.35 12.63 53.27
C MET A 1 -52.34 11.33 54.06
N THR A 2 -51.45 10.36 53.87
CA THR A 2 -50.00 10.37 53.62
C THR A 2 -49.64 9.01 52.97
N ALA A 3 -48.69 8.98 52.02
CA ALA A 3 -48.29 7.79 51.27
C ALA A 3 -47.23 6.94 51.99
N PRO A 4 -47.11 5.62 51.72
CA PRO A 4 -45.88 4.89 51.94
C PRO A 4 -45.03 4.82 50.67
N SER A 5 -43.77 5.19 50.89
CA SER A 5 -42.63 5.16 49.99
C SER A 5 -42.22 3.73 49.65
N GLY A 6 -42.12 3.42 48.36
CA GLY A 6 -41.55 2.18 47.81
C GLY A 6 -40.43 2.54 46.84
N SER A 7 -39.21 2.49 47.35
CA SER A 7 -37.94 2.69 46.64
C SER A 7 -37.65 1.55 45.66
N THR A 8 -37.25 1.89 44.43
CA THR A 8 -36.07 1.32 43.77
C THR A 8 -35.68 2.21 42.59
N ASP A 9 -34.76 3.15 42.82
CA ASP A 9 -33.92 3.74 41.78
C ASP A 9 -32.95 2.64 41.31
N ILE A 10 -33.27 1.98 40.19
CA ILE A 10 -32.37 1.03 39.55
C ILE A 10 -31.35 1.86 38.76
N LYS A 11 -30.28 2.25 39.43
CA LYS A 11 -29.05 2.69 38.78
C LYS A 11 -28.57 1.53 37.89
N PRO A 12 -28.40 1.70 36.56
CA PRO A 12 -27.77 0.66 35.77
C PRO A 12 -26.30 0.64 36.18
N ASP A 13 -25.94 -0.34 36.99
CA ASP A 13 -24.56 -0.74 37.19
C ASP A 13 -24.08 -1.31 35.84
N VAL A 14 -23.55 -0.43 34.99
CA VAL A 14 -22.78 -0.80 33.81
C VAL A 14 -21.55 -1.51 34.37
N LYS A 15 -21.70 -2.81 34.62
CA LYS A 15 -20.58 -3.72 34.80
C LYS A 15 -19.71 -3.52 33.58
N LYS A 16 -18.54 -2.94 33.86
CA LYS A 16 -17.45 -2.69 32.95
C LYS A 16 -16.92 -4.03 32.45
N GLU A 17 -17.68 -4.69 31.59
CA GLU A 17 -17.26 -5.82 30.77
C GLU A 17 -16.55 -5.29 29.51
N GLU A 18 -15.80 -4.20 29.70
CA GLU A 18 -15.18 -3.43 28.64
C GLU A 18 -13.69 -3.79 28.51
N SER A 19 -13.16 -4.63 29.40
CA SER A 19 -11.74 -5.01 29.36
C SER A 19 -11.46 -6.15 28.38
N SER A 20 -12.27 -7.21 28.35
CA SER A 20 -11.91 -8.42 27.60
C SER A 20 -12.03 -8.24 26.08
N SER A 21 -13.19 -7.82 25.58
CA SER A 21 -13.43 -7.71 24.12
C SER A 21 -12.59 -6.62 23.47
N GLN A 22 -12.35 -5.49 24.16
CA GLN A 22 -11.47 -4.44 23.64
C GLN A 22 -10.01 -4.88 23.64
N GLN A 23 -9.55 -5.59 24.67
CA GLN A 23 -8.18 -6.13 24.70
C GLN A 23 -7.94 -7.17 23.60
N TRP A 24 -8.94 -8.01 23.31
CA TRP A 24 -8.88 -8.95 22.19
C TRP A 24 -8.85 -8.24 20.83
N ALA A 25 -9.67 -7.20 20.65
CA ALA A 25 -9.65 -6.40 19.42
C ALA A 25 -8.31 -5.69 19.21
N VAL A 26 -7.72 -5.13 20.28
CA VAL A 26 -6.40 -4.50 20.25
C VAL A 26 -5.32 -5.51 19.90
N GLN A 27 -5.33 -6.71 20.51
CA GLN A 27 -4.35 -7.75 20.19
C GLN A 27 -4.43 -8.21 18.74
N ILE A 28 -5.64 -8.37 18.19
CA ILE A 28 -5.81 -8.72 16.78
C ILE A 28 -5.34 -7.58 15.88
N ALA A 29 -5.69 -6.33 16.18
CA ALA A 29 -5.26 -5.17 15.40
C ALA A 29 -3.73 -5.04 15.39
N THR A 30 -3.08 -5.19 16.55
CA THR A 30 -1.62 -5.14 16.68
C THR A 30 -0.95 -6.30 15.93
N SER A 31 -1.46 -7.54 16.09
CA SER A 31 -0.89 -8.70 15.40
C SER A 31 -1.05 -8.63 13.88
N VAL A 32 -2.17 -8.08 13.38
CA VAL A 32 -2.35 -7.83 11.94
C VAL A 32 -1.41 -6.75 11.42
N VAL A 33 -1.16 -5.69 12.21
CA VAL A 33 -0.20 -4.61 11.86
C VAL A 33 1.25 -5.10 11.87
N GLU A 34 1.63 -5.94 12.84
CA GLU A 34 2.97 -6.54 12.89
C GLU A 34 3.18 -7.53 11.72
N ALA A 35 2.17 -8.35 11.39
CA ALA A 35 2.27 -9.30 10.28
C ALA A 35 2.36 -8.63 8.89
N ILE A 36 1.80 -7.43 8.72
CA ILE A 36 1.98 -6.65 7.49
C ILE A 36 3.31 -5.91 7.46
N ASP A 37 3.91 -5.56 8.59
CA ASP A 37 5.24 -4.94 8.67
C ASP A 37 6.36 -5.95 8.48
N GLU A 38 6.26 -7.16 9.08
CA GLU A 38 7.25 -8.24 8.88
C GLU A 38 7.32 -8.73 7.43
N LYS A 39 6.22 -8.62 6.67
CA LYS A 39 6.19 -8.97 5.24
C LYS A 39 6.74 -7.87 4.32
N LYS A 40 7.11 -6.68 4.82
CA LYS A 40 7.54 -5.56 3.98
C LYS A 40 9.02 -5.55 3.62
N GLU A 41 9.87 -6.29 4.33
CA GLU A 41 11.31 -6.21 4.05
C GLU A 41 11.73 -7.01 2.81
N ASP A 42 11.14 -8.17 2.52
CA ASP A 42 11.65 -9.04 1.43
C ASP A 42 10.67 -9.32 0.28
N LEU A 43 9.37 -9.02 0.43
CA LEU A 43 8.36 -9.14 -0.64
C LEU A 43 8.04 -7.81 -1.36
N SER A 44 8.64 -6.69 -0.92
CA SER A 44 8.30 -5.35 -1.43
C SER A 44 8.84 -5.02 -2.82
N LYS A 45 9.62 -5.92 -3.44
CA LYS A 45 10.00 -5.79 -4.85
C LYS A 45 8.83 -6.23 -5.72
N GLY A 46 7.89 -5.31 -5.94
CA GLY A 46 6.90 -5.44 -7.00
C GLY A 46 7.56 -5.83 -8.34
N PRO A 47 6.81 -6.44 -9.27
CA PRO A 47 7.37 -6.95 -10.51
C PRO A 47 8.18 -5.86 -11.22
N THR A 48 9.45 -6.14 -11.48
CA THR A 48 10.30 -5.23 -12.24
C THR A 48 9.89 -5.32 -13.70
N PRO A 49 9.53 -4.21 -14.37
CA PRO A 49 9.08 -4.25 -15.76
C PRO A 49 10.15 -4.85 -16.67
N GLU A 50 9.74 -5.61 -17.67
CA GLU A 50 10.66 -6.13 -18.67
C GLU A 50 11.16 -5.00 -19.59
N PRO A 51 12.39 -5.11 -20.12
CA PRO A 51 12.89 -4.15 -21.09
C PRO A 51 12.05 -4.12 -22.37
N TYR A 52 11.71 -2.92 -22.84
CA TYR A 52 10.97 -2.71 -24.08
C TYR A 52 11.92 -2.78 -25.28
N LYS A 53 11.58 -3.62 -26.27
CA LYS A 53 12.40 -3.87 -27.47
C LYS A 53 12.00 -3.04 -28.69
N GLY A 54 10.91 -2.27 -28.59
CA GLY A 54 10.39 -1.45 -29.68
C GLY A 54 9.32 -2.09 -30.55
N ASP A 55 8.74 -3.22 -30.16
CA ASP A 55 7.57 -3.77 -30.86
C ASP A 55 6.28 -3.12 -30.34
N HIS A 56 5.56 -2.45 -31.24
CA HIS A 56 4.28 -1.79 -30.95
C HIS A 56 3.24 -2.71 -30.30
N LYS A 57 3.28 -4.02 -30.55
CA LYS A 57 2.39 -5.01 -29.93
C LYS A 57 2.57 -5.08 -28.41
N ASP A 58 3.78 -4.82 -27.93
CA ASP A 58 4.14 -4.91 -26.53
C ASP A 58 3.96 -3.59 -25.78
N THR A 59 3.79 -2.47 -26.48
CA THR A 59 3.72 -1.11 -25.90
C THR A 59 2.70 -1.02 -24.77
N ARG A 60 1.47 -1.52 -24.99
CA ARG A 60 0.41 -1.41 -23.99
C ARG A 60 0.78 -2.16 -22.71
N ARG A 61 1.35 -3.36 -22.85
CA ARG A 61 1.77 -4.17 -21.71
C ARG A 61 2.92 -3.51 -20.96
N PHE A 62 3.93 -3.03 -21.70
CA PHE A 62 5.07 -2.31 -21.15
C PHE A 62 4.65 -1.08 -20.33
N LEU A 63 3.77 -0.24 -20.88
CA LEU A 63 3.28 0.96 -20.18
C LEU A 63 2.49 0.62 -18.92
N PHE A 64 1.66 -0.42 -18.96
CA PHE A 64 0.91 -0.88 -17.79
C PHE A 64 1.84 -1.39 -16.67
N ASP A 65 2.81 -2.23 -17.01
CA ASP A 65 3.77 -2.77 -16.04
C ASP A 65 4.63 -1.65 -15.44
N LEU A 66 4.99 -0.64 -16.24
CA LEU A 66 5.73 0.54 -15.77
C LEU A 66 4.91 1.42 -14.82
N GLU A 67 3.64 1.66 -15.13
CA GLU A 67 2.73 2.41 -14.25
C GLU A 67 2.55 1.68 -12.91
N LEU A 68 2.36 0.36 -12.95
CA LEU A 68 2.26 -0.47 -11.76
C LEU A 68 3.53 -0.38 -10.90
N TYR A 69 4.70 -0.47 -11.53
CA TYR A 69 5.97 -0.33 -10.86
C TYR A 69 6.12 1.03 -10.15
N PHE A 70 5.71 2.13 -10.78
CA PHE A 70 5.74 3.46 -10.17
C PHE A 70 4.83 3.57 -8.94
N LYS A 71 3.63 2.99 -9.00
CA LYS A 71 2.68 2.96 -7.87
C LYS A 71 3.20 2.11 -6.71
N MET A 72 3.89 1.00 -7.01
CA MET A 72 4.46 0.10 -6.01
C MET A 72 5.78 0.62 -5.40
N ASN A 73 6.49 1.49 -6.09
CA ASN A 73 7.79 2.00 -5.66
C ASN A 73 7.80 3.55 -5.53
N PRO A 74 6.91 4.16 -4.74
CA PRO A 74 6.75 5.62 -4.70
C PRO A 74 8.03 6.33 -4.25
N SER A 75 8.81 5.76 -3.32
CA SER A 75 10.10 6.34 -2.88
C SER A 75 11.16 6.36 -3.97
N LYS A 76 11.19 5.32 -4.82
CA LYS A 76 12.13 5.21 -5.96
C LYS A 76 11.67 6.02 -7.18
N CYS A 77 10.38 6.31 -7.28
CA CYS A 77 9.75 6.95 -8.42
C CYS A 77 9.09 8.29 -8.06
N ASN A 78 9.57 8.98 -7.01
CA ASN A 78 8.93 10.15 -6.43
C ASN A 78 9.04 11.43 -7.28
N THR A 79 9.87 11.44 -8.32
CA THR A 79 10.02 12.57 -9.23
C THR A 79 9.93 12.10 -10.67
N ASP A 80 9.48 13.00 -11.55
CA ASP A 80 9.41 12.69 -12.98
C ASP A 80 10.79 12.41 -13.56
N LYS A 81 11.84 13.07 -13.05
CA LYS A 81 13.23 12.75 -13.40
C LYS A 81 13.58 11.29 -13.09
N LYS A 82 13.23 10.77 -11.91
CA LYS A 82 13.49 9.36 -11.55
C LYS A 82 12.65 8.41 -12.40
N LYS A 83 11.37 8.70 -12.61
CA LYS A 83 10.50 7.93 -13.51
C LYS A 83 11.07 7.86 -14.93
N LYS A 84 11.52 8.99 -15.47
CA LYS A 84 12.17 9.10 -16.79
C LYS A 84 13.45 8.26 -16.84
N MET A 85 14.31 8.33 -15.82
CA MET A 85 15.53 7.50 -15.78
C MET A 85 15.22 6.00 -15.77
N ILE A 86 14.20 5.58 -15.03
CA ILE A 86 13.74 4.18 -15.02
C ILE A 86 13.23 3.77 -16.40
N LEU A 87 12.37 4.59 -17.02
CA LEU A 87 11.88 4.36 -18.38
C LEU A 87 13.05 4.19 -19.37
N LEU A 88 14.00 5.13 -19.40
CA LEU A 88 15.17 5.10 -20.29
C LEU A 88 16.11 3.91 -20.01
N SER A 89 16.14 3.38 -18.78
CA SER A 89 16.91 2.18 -18.46
C SER A 89 16.29 0.90 -19.03
N LEU A 90 14.98 0.92 -19.27
CA LEU A 90 14.20 -0.21 -19.79
C LEU A 90 14.09 -0.21 -21.31
N LEU A 91 14.41 0.90 -21.99
CA LEU A 91 14.49 0.95 -23.45
C LEU A 91 15.71 0.15 -23.95
N LYS A 92 15.48 -0.86 -24.80
CA LYS A 92 16.51 -1.71 -25.41
C LYS A 92 16.19 -2.00 -26.88
N GLY A 93 17.15 -2.58 -27.60
CA GLY A 93 16.95 -2.96 -29.00
C GLY A 93 16.69 -1.75 -29.89
N LYS A 94 15.61 -1.75 -30.66
CA LYS A 94 15.32 -0.69 -31.64
C LYS A 94 15.04 0.68 -31.01
N THR A 95 14.76 0.74 -29.71
CA THR A 95 14.47 2.00 -29.00
C THR A 95 15.71 2.62 -28.36
N THR A 96 16.91 2.08 -28.57
CA THR A 96 18.14 2.70 -28.04
C THR A 96 18.41 4.06 -28.67
N GLU A 97 17.97 4.28 -29.90
CA GLU A 97 18.07 5.58 -30.59
C GLU A 97 17.32 6.67 -29.83
N TRP A 98 16.12 6.36 -29.32
CA TRP A 98 15.31 7.29 -28.52
C TRP A 98 15.98 7.70 -27.22
N LYS A 99 16.89 6.86 -26.70
CA LYS A 99 17.65 7.16 -25.49
C LYS A 99 18.78 8.16 -25.76
N MET A 100 19.36 8.16 -26.96
CA MET A 100 20.46 9.07 -27.32
C MET A 100 19.95 10.50 -27.50
N THR A 101 18.80 10.67 -28.16
CA THR A 101 18.18 11.99 -28.39
C THR A 101 17.69 12.70 -27.13
N GLU A 102 17.55 11.99 -26.01
CA GLU A 102 17.08 12.54 -24.73
C GLU A 102 18.22 12.81 -23.73
N GLN A 103 19.47 12.49 -24.08
CA GLN A 103 20.66 12.72 -23.27
C GLN A 103 21.60 13.81 -23.83
N GLU A 104 21.33 14.32 -25.03
CA GLU A 104 21.90 15.56 -25.57
C GLU A 104 21.15 16.80 -25.07
#